data_AF-A0A962EVW9-F1
#
_entry.id   AF-A0A962EVW9-F1
#
_cell.length_a   1.000
_cell.length_b   1.000
_cell.length_c   1.000
_cell.angle_alpha   90.00
_cell.angle_beta   90.00
_cell.angle_gamma   90.00
#
_symmetry.space_group_name_H-M   'P 1'
#
loop_
_entity.id
_entity.type
_entity.pdbx_description
1 polymer ?
#
loop_
_entity_poly.entity_id
_entity_poly.type
_entity_poly.pdbx_seq_one_letter_code
_entity_poly.pdbx_strand_id
1 'polypeptide(L)'
;MLEDARVITIQSAMLVALGLLSAGFLVLLLLPLYRRRTERLQLQEIKRSLPMSEAEIRADKDRLRAEYAIRIHQLETRVDESRHLGARQHIELNRRDGKINTLEAEIAALRAGVDEHENARRVLEQTITDRLPKLEQRLVDARQLLADRDSEIERLSAIAEETATALDEARQINLQQREELMRTSASLTTRAARKRDSSSGAAFDAEVALRAELEALRSRNREQAQLISSLQAKLTRGEGVAGKVNGAAAGYAPNDANRSADLRYEAEISKLRSSLLEAEESLRAARSNANVDEISQKSLEKERSALKTRVEELEAEVLRQKASLLTYEAADRSDVAGKESKVAMKARLNALESATQSQGVTIQSLRAELAAANERMARQAAQFREELRRIGAGTVPVSTEPRVVKQPVMRRPSLAERMSAPKPVEVLGNGVDAEQSRRVSGFLKALSGGNAPREDGDSAVEALQSVAAKSSADAMPAGEPTREAGAEPRRSSLLDRISHAAKPLSSKS
;
A
#
# COMPACT_ATOMS: atom_id res chain seq x y z
N MET A 1 -4.16 28.65 142.12
CA MET A 1 -3.45 27.37 142.43
C MET A 1 -3.58 26.33 141.32
N LEU A 2 -4.72 26.20 140.62
CA LEU A 2 -4.87 25.28 139.47
C LEU A 2 -4.53 25.89 138.10
N GLU A 3 -4.38 27.21 137.99
CA GLU A 3 -4.07 27.90 136.73
C GLU A 3 -2.56 27.89 136.41
N ASP A 4 -1.67 28.11 137.38
CA ASP A 4 -0.22 28.19 137.13
C ASP A 4 0.39 26.84 136.68
N ALA A 5 -0.14 25.72 137.18
CA ALA A 5 0.29 24.38 136.76
C ALA A 5 -0.06 24.08 135.29
N ARG A 6 -1.20 24.60 134.79
CA ARG A 6 -1.61 24.40 133.39
C ARG A 6 -0.73 25.21 132.44
N VAL A 7 -0.32 26.42 132.83
CA VAL A 7 0.55 27.28 132.01
C VAL A 7 1.94 26.66 131.82
N ILE A 8 2.54 26.09 132.87
CA ILE A 8 3.85 25.42 132.80
C ILE A 8 3.80 24.17 131.91
N THR A 9 2.70 23.40 131.96
CA THR A 9 2.49 22.25 131.06
C THR A 9 2.29 22.65 129.61
N ILE A 10 1.67 23.81 129.34
CA ILE A 10 1.48 24.32 127.98
C ILE A 10 2.81 24.86 127.42
N GLN A 11 3.59 25.61 128.22
CA GLN A 11 4.89 26.13 127.80
C GLN A 11 5.88 25.00 127.44
N SER A 12 5.94 23.95 128.25
CA SER A 12 6.76 22.77 127.97
C SER A 12 6.27 22.03 126.72
N ALA A 13 4.95 21.86 126.52
CA ALA A 13 4.39 21.29 125.30
C ALA A 13 4.71 22.13 124.04
N MET A 14 4.67 23.47 124.13
CA MET A 14 5.02 24.37 123.01
C MET A 14 6.50 24.29 122.64
N LEU A 15 7.40 24.20 123.61
CA LEU A 15 8.84 24.03 123.35
C LEU A 15 9.16 22.67 122.72
N VAL A 16 8.47 21.60 123.15
CA VAL A 16 8.60 20.27 122.52
C VAL A 16 8.07 20.29 121.09
N ALA A 17 6.92 20.93 120.83
CA ALA A 17 6.38 21.08 119.49
C ALA A 17 7.31 21.90 118.58
N LEU A 18 7.90 22.99 119.09
CA LEU A 18 8.88 23.81 118.37
C LEU A 18 10.17 23.01 118.07
N GLY A 19 10.65 22.23 119.03
CA GLY A 19 11.79 21.31 118.85
C GLY A 19 11.52 20.25 117.78
N LEU A 20 10.32 19.67 117.78
CA LEU A 20 9.89 18.70 116.77
C LEU A 20 9.79 19.35 115.37
N LEU A 21 9.20 20.55 115.30
CA LEU A 21 9.02 21.26 114.04
C LEU A 21 10.36 21.69 113.43
N SER A 22 11.28 22.19 114.26
CA SER A 22 12.63 22.57 113.84
C SER A 22 13.47 21.37 113.41
N ALA A 23 13.39 20.25 114.13
CA ALA A 23 14.02 19.00 113.73
C ALA A 23 13.44 18.47 112.40
N GLY A 24 12.12 18.49 112.24
CA GLY A 24 11.46 18.11 110.98
C GLY A 24 11.86 19.00 109.81
N PHE A 25 12.00 20.31 110.05
CA PHE A 25 12.47 21.26 109.04
C PHE A 25 13.92 20.98 108.61
N LEU A 26 14.80 20.67 109.56
CA LEU A 26 16.18 20.27 109.27
C LEU A 26 16.23 18.97 108.45
N VAL A 27 15.40 17.98 108.77
CA VAL A 27 15.30 16.73 107.98
C VAL A 27 14.82 17.02 106.56
N LEU A 28 13.80 17.86 106.38
CA LEU A 28 13.30 18.27 105.06
C LEU A 28 14.37 19.00 104.24
N LEU A 29 15.21 19.81 104.89
CA LEU A 29 16.30 20.53 104.25
C LEU A 29 17.43 19.59 103.82
N LEU A 30 17.72 18.55 104.62
CA LEU A 30 18.75 17.55 104.32
C LEU A 30 18.29 16.45 103.35
N LEU A 31 16.99 16.18 103.25
CA LEU A 31 16.40 15.17 102.38
C LEU A 31 16.81 15.28 100.89
N PRO A 32 16.77 16.45 100.24
CA PRO A 32 17.19 16.58 98.84
C PRO A 32 18.70 16.37 98.65
N LEU A 33 19.52 16.73 99.64
CA LEU A 33 20.97 16.52 99.61
C LEU A 33 21.30 15.02 99.70
N TYR A 34 20.60 14.30 100.58
CA TYR A 34 20.76 12.86 100.73
C TYR A 34 20.36 12.11 99.46
N ARG A 35 19.20 12.43 98.86
CA ARG A 35 18.73 11.81 97.61
C ARG A 35 19.70 11.96 96.44
N ARG A 36 20.24 13.17 96.23
CA ARG A 36 21.25 13.39 95.17
C ARG A 36 22.51 12.56 95.36
N ARG A 37 22.89 12.30 96.61
CA ARG A 37 24.06 11.49 96.94
C ARG A 37 23.80 10.00 96.72
N THR A 38 22.64 9.50 97.13
CA THR A 38 22.26 8.09 96.91
C THR A 38 22.10 7.78 95.44
N GLU A 39 21.51 8.66 94.64
CA GLU A 39 21.38 8.50 93.19
C GLU A 39 22.75 8.40 92.51
N ARG A 40 23.71 9.26 92.89
CA ARG A 40 25.07 9.20 92.34
C ARG A 40 25.78 7.89 92.67
N LEU A 41 25.67 7.43 93.92
CA LEU A 41 26.31 6.19 94.35
C LEU A 41 25.67 4.97 93.69
N GLN A 42 24.34 4.92 93.60
CA GLN A 42 23.61 3.85 92.90
C GLN A 42 23.92 3.84 91.41
N LEU A 43 23.97 5.01 90.75
CA LEU A 43 24.39 5.10 89.35
C LEU A 43 25.84 4.67 89.15
N GLN A 44 26.75 4.96 90.09
CA GLN A 44 28.13 4.49 90.02
C GLN A 44 28.25 2.98 90.24
N GLU A 45 27.44 2.40 91.12
CA GLU A 45 27.41 0.96 91.38
C GLU A 45 26.78 0.17 90.21
N ILE A 46 25.70 0.69 89.63
CA ILE A 46 25.12 0.18 88.38
C ILE A 46 26.13 0.28 87.23
N LYS A 47 26.86 1.39 87.13
CA LYS A 47 27.94 1.55 86.12
C LYS A 47 29.13 0.62 86.35
N ARG A 48 29.42 0.23 87.59
CA ARG A 48 30.50 -0.74 87.93
C ARG A 48 30.07 -2.19 87.71
N SER A 49 28.78 -2.49 87.86
CA SER A 49 28.22 -3.84 87.65
C SER A 49 27.82 -4.11 86.20
N LEU A 50 27.64 -3.06 85.38
CA LEU A 50 27.47 -3.20 83.94
C LEU A 50 28.80 -3.61 83.28
N PRO A 51 28.85 -4.75 82.57
CA PRO A 51 30.08 -5.25 81.94
C PRO A 51 30.50 -4.46 80.68
N MET A 52 29.76 -3.42 80.28
CA MET A 52 30.04 -2.60 79.08
C MET A 52 29.91 -1.10 79.37
N SER A 53 30.83 -0.32 78.79
CA SER A 53 30.86 1.15 78.90
C SER A 53 29.75 1.81 78.07
N GLU A 54 29.25 2.97 78.48
CA GLU A 54 28.24 3.74 77.72
C GLU A 54 28.73 4.08 76.29
N ALA A 55 30.04 4.28 76.13
CA ALA A 55 30.67 4.50 74.82
C ALA A 55 30.57 3.25 73.93
N GLU A 56 30.67 2.07 74.52
CA GLU A 56 30.58 0.78 73.83
C GLU A 56 29.15 0.49 73.39
N ILE A 57 28.14 0.79 74.23
CA ILE A 57 26.72 0.71 73.88
C ILE A 57 26.37 1.63 72.71
N ARG A 58 26.94 2.85 72.67
CA ARG A 58 26.76 3.77 71.54
C ARG A 58 27.45 3.25 70.28
N ALA A 59 28.64 2.68 70.40
CA ALA A 59 29.35 2.07 69.28
C ALA A 59 28.58 0.88 68.70
N ASP A 60 28.00 0.01 69.54
CA ASP A 60 27.17 -1.11 69.09
C ASP A 60 25.88 -0.64 68.42
N LYS A 61 25.26 0.43 68.93
CA LYS A 61 24.10 1.04 68.28
C LYS A 61 24.43 1.58 66.89
N ASP A 62 25.56 2.25 66.75
CA ASP A 62 26.00 2.79 65.46
C ASP A 62 26.49 1.68 64.52
N ARG A 63 27.10 0.61 65.05
CA ARG A 63 27.39 -0.62 64.31
C ARG A 63 26.13 -1.28 63.77
N LEU A 64 25.08 -1.43 64.58
CA LEU A 64 23.80 -1.98 64.14
C LEU A 64 23.15 -1.08 63.07
N ARG A 65 23.20 0.24 63.23
CA ARG A 65 22.71 1.18 62.20
C ARG A 65 23.48 1.03 60.89
N ALA A 66 24.80 0.90 60.95
CA ALA A 66 25.62 0.67 59.77
C ALA A 66 25.28 -0.68 59.11
N GLU A 67 25.12 -1.75 59.90
CA GLU A 67 24.76 -3.06 59.37
C GLU A 67 23.38 -3.06 58.70
N TYR A 68 22.39 -2.40 59.30
CA TYR A 68 21.08 -2.22 58.68
C TYR A 68 21.16 -1.38 57.41
N ALA A 69 21.94 -0.29 57.41
CA ALA A 69 22.12 0.54 56.22
C ALA A 69 22.77 -0.25 55.07
N ILE A 70 23.79 -1.08 55.37
CA ILE A 70 24.42 -1.96 54.38
C ILE A 70 23.43 -2.99 53.86
N ARG A 71 22.65 -3.64 54.74
CA ARG A 71 21.65 -4.63 54.32
C ARG A 71 20.55 -4.02 53.46
N ILE A 72 20.05 -2.82 53.81
CA ILE A 72 19.07 -2.09 53.02
C ILE A 72 19.65 -1.77 51.64
N HIS A 73 20.87 -1.21 51.59
CA HIS A 73 21.51 -0.88 50.32
C HIS A 73 21.74 -2.12 49.44
N GLN A 74 22.15 -3.25 50.02
CA GLN A 74 22.31 -4.51 49.29
C GLN A 74 20.96 -5.03 48.76
N LEU A 75 19.88 -4.91 49.54
CA LEU A 75 18.54 -5.28 49.08
C LEU A 75 18.04 -4.36 47.97
N GLU A 76 18.21 -3.04 48.11
CA GLU A 76 17.89 -2.06 47.07
C GLU A 76 18.66 -2.36 45.78
N THR A 77 19.96 -2.61 45.88
CA THR A 77 20.81 -2.96 44.74
C THR A 77 20.32 -4.23 44.04
N ARG A 78 20.00 -5.29 44.81
CA ARG A 78 19.45 -6.54 44.23
C ARG A 78 18.08 -6.33 43.57
N VAL A 79 17.23 -5.48 44.15
CA VAL A 79 15.94 -5.12 43.56
C VAL A 79 16.16 -4.39 42.23
N ASP A 80 17.09 -3.43 42.19
CA ASP A 80 17.39 -2.69 40.98
C ASP A 80 18.03 -3.57 39.90
N GLU A 81 18.95 -4.47 40.27
CA GLU A 81 19.49 -5.50 39.37
C GLU A 81 18.37 -6.38 38.77
N SER A 82 17.44 -6.85 39.61
CA SER A 82 16.30 -7.66 39.14
C SER A 82 15.38 -6.88 38.20
N ARG A 83 15.16 -5.59 38.47
CA ARG A 83 14.38 -4.69 37.60
C ARG A 83 15.08 -4.48 36.26
N HIS A 84 16.39 -4.29 36.26
CA HIS A 84 17.17 -4.17 35.03
C HIS A 84 17.15 -5.46 34.21
N LEU A 85 17.25 -6.63 34.84
CA LEU A 85 17.11 -7.92 34.16
C LEU A 85 15.69 -8.08 33.58
N GLY A 86 14.65 -7.75 34.35
CA GLY A 86 13.26 -7.78 33.86
C GLY A 86 13.05 -6.83 32.66
N ALA A 87 13.56 -5.61 32.72
CA ALA A 87 13.49 -4.67 31.61
C ALA A 87 14.21 -5.19 30.35
N ARG A 88 15.39 -5.79 30.50
CA ARG A 88 16.12 -6.42 29.38
C ARG A 88 15.33 -7.58 28.78
N GLN A 89 14.76 -8.44 29.61
CA GLN A 89 13.92 -9.55 29.15
C GLN A 89 12.69 -9.06 28.40
N HIS A 90 12.03 -7.99 28.86
CA HIS A 90 10.91 -7.39 28.13
C HIS A 90 11.32 -6.84 26.77
N ILE A 91 12.50 -6.22 26.65
CA ILE A 91 13.01 -5.75 25.35
C ILE A 91 13.30 -6.94 24.43
N GLU A 92 13.89 -8.02 24.95
CA GLU A 92 14.13 -9.24 24.18
C GLU A 92 12.85 -9.92 23.72
N LEU A 93 11.83 -10.00 24.60
CA LEU A 93 10.51 -10.52 24.25
C LEU A 93 9.87 -9.67 23.14
N ASN A 94 9.81 -8.34 23.30
CA ASN A 94 9.29 -7.45 22.27
C ASN A 94 10.03 -7.61 20.93
N ARG A 95 11.36 -7.81 20.97
CA ARG A 95 12.15 -8.07 19.77
C ARG A 95 11.82 -9.42 19.13
N ARG A 96 11.58 -10.46 19.94
CA ARG A 96 11.15 -11.78 19.45
C ARG A 96 9.74 -11.73 18.89
N ASP A 97 8.82 -11.06 19.56
CA ASP A 97 7.44 -10.85 19.09
C ASP A 97 7.43 -10.09 17.76
N GLY A 98 8.29 -9.07 17.62
CA GLY A 98 8.49 -8.40 16.33
C GLY A 98 8.93 -9.36 15.21
N LYS A 99 9.88 -10.26 15.49
CA LYS A 99 10.33 -11.27 14.52
C LYS A 99 9.26 -12.34 14.24
N ILE A 100 8.48 -12.72 15.25
CA ILE A 100 7.36 -13.65 15.09
C ILE A 100 6.33 -13.03 14.15
N ASN A 101 5.93 -11.78 14.39
CA ASN A 101 4.98 -11.08 13.53
C ASN A 101 5.47 -10.95 12.09
N THR A 102 6.76 -10.68 11.86
CA THR A 102 7.31 -10.65 10.50
C THR A 102 7.29 -12.02 9.84
N LEU A 103 7.66 -13.08 10.56
CA LEU A 103 7.63 -14.46 10.05
C LEU A 103 6.19 -14.93 9.79
N GLU A 104 5.23 -14.56 10.64
CA GLU A 104 3.81 -14.85 10.43
C GLU A 104 3.28 -14.14 9.18
N ALA A 105 3.68 -12.89 8.94
CA ALA A 105 3.34 -12.17 7.72
C ALA A 105 3.96 -12.81 6.47
N GLU A 106 5.22 -13.25 6.53
CA GLU A 106 5.88 -13.98 5.46
C GLU A 106 5.19 -15.32 5.17
N ILE A 107 4.82 -16.09 6.21
CA ILE A 107 4.06 -17.33 6.06
C ILE A 107 2.69 -17.07 5.44
N ALA A 108 1.99 -16.01 5.85
CA ALA A 108 0.70 -15.65 5.27
C ALA A 108 0.84 -15.28 3.77
N ALA A 109 1.87 -14.52 3.41
CA ALA A 109 2.16 -14.18 2.02
C ALA A 109 2.51 -15.41 1.18
N LEU A 110 3.33 -16.32 1.72
CA LEU A 110 3.68 -17.59 1.06
C LEU A 110 2.45 -18.47 0.86
N ARG A 111 1.56 -18.57 1.84
CA ARG A 111 0.29 -19.31 1.71
C ARG A 111 -0.59 -18.72 0.61
N ALA A 112 -0.76 -17.41 0.59
CA ALA A 112 -1.51 -16.74 -0.48
C ALA A 112 -0.91 -17.01 -1.86
N GLY A 113 0.43 -17.01 -1.98
CA GLY A 113 1.11 -17.38 -3.23
C GLY A 113 0.90 -18.84 -3.63
N VAL A 114 0.91 -19.77 -2.68
CA VAL A 114 0.59 -21.19 -2.94
C VAL A 114 -0.85 -21.33 -3.42
N ASP A 115 -1.82 -20.69 -2.76
CA ASP A 115 -3.23 -20.72 -3.16
C ASP A 115 -3.42 -20.14 -4.56
N GLU A 116 -2.71 -19.06 -4.91
CA GLU A 116 -2.71 -18.49 -6.26
C GLU A 116 -2.15 -19.48 -7.30
N HIS A 117 -1.03 -20.15 -6.99
CA HIS A 117 -0.45 -21.16 -7.88
C HIS A 117 -1.34 -22.40 -8.03
N GLU A 118 -2.00 -22.84 -6.97
CA GLU A 118 -2.96 -23.94 -7.03
C GLU A 118 -4.18 -23.57 -7.87
N ASN A 119 -4.71 -22.35 -7.71
CA ASN A 119 -5.80 -21.84 -8.54
C ASN A 119 -5.39 -21.71 -10.01
N ALA A 120 -4.20 -21.15 -10.29
CA ALA A 120 -3.67 -21.04 -11.63
C ALA A 120 -3.49 -22.42 -12.28
N ARG A 121 -2.97 -23.39 -11.52
CA ARG A 121 -2.83 -24.78 -11.96
C ARG A 121 -4.19 -25.39 -12.28
N ARG A 122 -5.20 -25.19 -11.43
CA ARG A 122 -6.56 -25.70 -11.67
C ARG A 122 -7.18 -25.12 -12.94
N VAL A 123 -7.01 -23.82 -13.18
CA VAL A 123 -7.48 -23.15 -14.40
C VAL A 123 -6.76 -23.67 -15.64
N LEU A 124 -5.44 -23.87 -15.55
CA LEU A 124 -4.65 -24.46 -16.63
C LEU A 124 -5.09 -25.90 -16.92
N GLU A 125 -5.26 -26.72 -15.89
CA GLU A 125 -5.77 -28.09 -16.03
C GLU A 125 -7.14 -28.10 -16.72
N GLN A 126 -8.08 -27.25 -16.30
CA GLN A 126 -9.38 -27.10 -16.96
C GLN A 126 -9.26 -26.64 -18.42
N THR A 127 -8.38 -25.69 -18.69
CA THR A 127 -8.15 -25.17 -20.04
C THR A 127 -7.55 -26.25 -20.94
N ILE A 128 -6.63 -27.05 -20.42
CA ILE A 128 -6.02 -28.17 -21.13
C ILE A 128 -7.08 -29.24 -21.41
N THR A 129 -7.89 -29.62 -20.42
CA THR A 129 -8.96 -30.61 -20.59
C THR A 129 -10.01 -30.15 -21.60
N ASP A 130 -10.30 -28.85 -21.68
CA ASP A 130 -11.28 -28.32 -22.62
C ASP A 130 -10.73 -28.13 -24.04
N ARG A 131 -9.46 -27.75 -24.17
CA ARG A 131 -8.84 -27.41 -25.47
C ARG A 131 -8.25 -28.60 -26.18
N LEU A 132 -7.64 -29.56 -25.46
CA LEU A 132 -7.06 -30.76 -26.07
C LEU A 132 -8.04 -31.51 -26.99
N PRO A 133 -9.27 -31.89 -26.55
CA PRO A 133 -10.17 -32.65 -27.41
C PRO A 133 -10.62 -31.84 -28.63
N LYS A 134 -10.77 -30.51 -28.50
CA LYS A 134 -11.11 -29.63 -29.63
C LYS A 134 -9.97 -29.54 -30.64
N LEU A 135 -8.72 -29.51 -30.17
CA LEU A 135 -7.56 -29.53 -31.05
C LEU A 135 -7.40 -30.88 -31.73
N GLU A 136 -7.60 -31.99 -31.01
CA GLU A 136 -7.61 -33.33 -31.56
C GLU A 136 -8.69 -33.48 -32.64
N GLN A 137 -9.91 -33.01 -32.39
CA GLN A 137 -10.99 -32.98 -33.39
C GLN A 137 -10.60 -32.18 -34.62
N ARG A 138 -10.11 -30.94 -34.46
CA ARG A 138 -9.65 -30.11 -35.59
C ARG A 138 -8.51 -30.77 -36.38
N LEU A 139 -7.64 -31.51 -35.71
CA LEU A 139 -6.55 -32.24 -36.35
C LEU A 139 -7.11 -33.41 -37.17
N VAL A 140 -8.09 -34.14 -36.63
CA VAL A 140 -8.80 -35.20 -37.38
C VAL A 140 -9.53 -34.61 -38.58
N ASP A 141 -10.28 -33.52 -38.42
CA ASP A 141 -10.99 -32.85 -39.50
C ASP A 141 -10.02 -32.34 -40.59
N ALA A 142 -8.89 -31.76 -40.20
CA ALA A 142 -7.86 -31.32 -41.14
C ALA A 142 -7.23 -32.49 -41.91
N ARG A 143 -7.00 -33.63 -41.24
CA ARG A 143 -6.51 -34.86 -41.90
C ARG A 143 -7.53 -35.41 -42.89
N GLN A 144 -8.82 -35.39 -42.54
CA GLN A 144 -9.89 -35.82 -43.45
C GLN A 144 -9.97 -34.90 -44.67
N LEU A 145 -9.93 -33.58 -44.47
CA LEU A 145 -9.94 -32.62 -45.57
C LEU A 145 -8.73 -32.79 -46.49
N LEU A 146 -7.53 -33.04 -45.93
CA LEU A 146 -6.34 -33.34 -46.74
C LEU A 146 -6.52 -34.62 -47.55
N ALA A 147 -7.02 -35.70 -46.94
CA ALA A 147 -7.30 -36.94 -47.65
C ALA A 147 -8.32 -36.75 -48.78
N ASP A 148 -9.36 -35.93 -48.56
CA ASP A 148 -10.33 -35.57 -49.60
C ASP A 148 -9.68 -34.79 -50.74
N ARG A 149 -8.81 -33.80 -50.42
CA ARG A 149 -8.08 -33.03 -51.43
C ARG A 149 -7.12 -33.90 -52.23
N ASP A 150 -6.40 -34.81 -51.58
CA ASP A 150 -5.49 -35.74 -52.24
C ASP A 150 -6.26 -36.64 -53.21
N SER A 151 -7.43 -37.17 -52.79
CA SER A 151 -8.28 -37.96 -53.67
C SER A 151 -8.83 -37.17 -54.87
N GLU A 152 -9.10 -35.88 -54.69
CA GLU A 152 -9.56 -35.00 -55.77
C GLU A 152 -8.42 -34.63 -56.72
N ILE A 153 -7.22 -34.41 -56.20
CA ILE A 153 -6.02 -34.21 -57.03
C ILE A 153 -5.74 -35.46 -57.86
N GLU A 154 -5.83 -36.66 -57.27
CA GLU A 154 -5.70 -37.92 -58.00
C GLU A 154 -6.74 -38.03 -59.12
N ARG A 155 -8.02 -37.73 -58.85
CA ARG A 155 -9.08 -37.72 -59.88
C ARG A 155 -8.81 -36.70 -60.98
N LEU A 156 -8.47 -35.47 -60.63
CA LEU A 156 -8.17 -34.42 -61.60
C LEU A 156 -6.93 -34.75 -62.42
N SER A 157 -5.92 -35.39 -61.82
CA SER A 157 -4.73 -35.86 -62.53
C SER A 157 -5.07 -36.97 -63.52
N ALA A 158 -5.91 -37.94 -63.14
CA ALA A 158 -6.37 -38.99 -64.05
C ALA A 158 -7.18 -38.43 -65.23
N ILE A 159 -8.08 -37.47 -64.97
CA ILE A 159 -8.84 -36.78 -66.03
C ILE A 159 -7.90 -35.95 -66.92
N ALA A 160 -6.89 -35.29 -66.35
CA ALA A 160 -5.90 -34.54 -67.12
C ALA A 160 -5.07 -35.48 -68.02
N GLU A 161 -4.68 -36.66 -67.54
CA GLU A 161 -4.01 -37.69 -68.35
C GLU A 161 -4.92 -38.26 -69.45
N GLU A 162 -6.19 -38.54 -69.15
CA GLU A 162 -7.16 -39.01 -70.15
C GLU A 162 -7.41 -37.95 -71.24
N THR A 163 -7.52 -36.67 -70.85
CA THR A 163 -7.68 -35.58 -71.82
C THR A 163 -6.41 -35.34 -72.64
N ALA A 164 -5.23 -35.48 -72.04
CA ALA A 164 -3.95 -35.39 -72.76
C ALA A 164 -3.82 -36.50 -73.81
N THR A 165 -4.12 -37.75 -73.44
CA THR A 165 -4.11 -38.88 -74.39
C THR A 165 -5.15 -38.71 -75.50
N ALA A 166 -6.38 -38.29 -75.17
CA ALA A 166 -7.41 -38.00 -76.16
C ALA A 166 -7.03 -36.86 -77.12
N LEU A 167 -6.32 -35.83 -76.64
CA LEU A 167 -5.80 -34.75 -77.49
C LEU A 167 -4.68 -35.24 -78.40
N ASP A 168 -3.80 -36.12 -77.93
CA ASP A 168 -2.74 -36.70 -78.75
C ASP A 168 -3.31 -37.65 -79.82
N GLU A 169 -4.31 -38.47 -79.49
CA GLU A 169 -5.07 -39.26 -80.46
C GLU A 169 -5.76 -38.35 -81.50
N ALA A 170 -6.43 -37.28 -81.06
CA ALA A 170 -7.06 -36.32 -81.96
C ALA A 170 -6.02 -35.64 -82.87
N ARG A 171 -4.83 -35.32 -82.37
CA ARG A 171 -3.72 -34.78 -83.17
C ARG A 171 -3.25 -35.78 -84.22
N GLN A 172 -3.09 -37.05 -83.85
CA GLN A 172 -2.71 -38.12 -84.78
C GLN A 172 -3.76 -38.29 -85.89
N ILE A 173 -5.05 -38.32 -85.54
CA ILE A 173 -6.15 -38.39 -86.51
C ILE A 173 -6.12 -37.17 -87.44
N ASN A 174 -5.91 -35.96 -86.92
CA ASN A 174 -5.81 -34.76 -87.75
C ASN A 174 -4.61 -34.80 -88.72
N LEU A 175 -3.47 -35.34 -88.29
CA LEU A 175 -2.31 -35.54 -89.16
C LEU A 175 -2.62 -36.57 -90.26
N GLN A 176 -3.21 -37.72 -89.90
CA GLN A 176 -3.64 -38.73 -90.86
C GLN A 176 -4.65 -38.17 -91.87
N GLN A 177 -5.65 -37.43 -91.41
CA GLN A 177 -6.63 -36.76 -92.27
C GLN A 177 -5.98 -35.74 -93.21
N ARG A 178 -4.99 -34.97 -92.75
CA ARG A 178 -4.22 -34.05 -93.60
C ARG A 178 -3.43 -34.81 -94.67
N GLU A 179 -2.78 -35.92 -94.33
CA GLU A 179 -2.09 -36.76 -95.31
C GLU A 179 -3.06 -37.34 -96.34
N GLU A 180 -4.22 -37.82 -95.92
CA GLU A 180 -5.28 -38.31 -96.82
C GLU A 180 -5.84 -37.19 -97.71
N LEU A 181 -6.04 -35.98 -97.18
CA LEU A 181 -6.42 -34.80 -97.96
C LEU A 181 -5.34 -34.43 -98.98
N MET A 182 -4.06 -34.53 -98.62
CA MET A 182 -2.96 -34.32 -99.56
C MET A 182 -2.91 -35.41 -100.63
N ARG A 183 -3.12 -36.69 -100.28
CA ARG A 183 -3.19 -37.80 -101.24
C ARG A 183 -4.39 -37.68 -102.18
N THR A 184 -5.57 -37.34 -101.66
CA THR A 184 -6.79 -37.16 -102.46
C THR A 184 -6.74 -35.89 -103.31
N SER A 185 -6.16 -34.80 -102.82
CA SER A 185 -5.93 -33.61 -103.65
C SER A 185 -4.89 -33.88 -104.74
N ALA A 186 -3.82 -34.64 -104.47
CA ALA A 186 -2.88 -35.11 -105.49
C ALA A 186 -3.55 -36.03 -106.52
N SER A 187 -4.45 -36.92 -106.11
CA SER A 187 -5.20 -37.77 -107.04
C SER A 187 -6.23 -36.97 -107.87
N LEU A 188 -6.87 -35.97 -107.29
CA LEU A 188 -7.77 -35.06 -108.02
C LEU A 188 -7.02 -34.18 -109.01
N THR A 189 -5.86 -33.62 -108.63
CA THR A 189 -5.04 -32.80 -109.54
C THR A 189 -4.49 -33.63 -110.71
N THR A 190 -4.02 -34.85 -110.45
CA THR A 190 -3.62 -35.77 -111.53
C THR A 190 -4.81 -36.19 -112.41
N ARG A 191 -6.00 -36.43 -111.85
CA ARG A 191 -7.22 -36.71 -112.61
C ARG A 191 -7.73 -35.49 -113.40
N ALA A 192 -7.61 -34.29 -112.84
CA ALA A 192 -7.95 -33.03 -113.51
C ALA A 192 -6.99 -32.72 -114.67
N ALA A 193 -5.68 -32.99 -114.50
CA ALA A 193 -4.71 -32.94 -115.59
C ALA A 193 -5.08 -33.94 -116.70
N ARG A 194 -5.42 -35.18 -116.33
CA ARG A 194 -5.85 -36.21 -117.28
C ARG A 194 -7.17 -35.88 -118.00
N LYS A 195 -8.09 -35.16 -117.34
CA LYS A 195 -9.35 -34.64 -117.92
C LYS A 195 -9.12 -33.44 -118.85
N ARG A 196 -8.05 -32.67 -118.66
CA ARG A 196 -7.68 -31.53 -119.52
C ARG A 196 -7.11 -31.98 -120.87
N ASP A 197 -6.40 -33.11 -120.90
CA ASP A 197 -5.78 -33.66 -122.13
C ASP A 197 -6.78 -34.42 -123.03
N SER A 198 -7.98 -34.75 -122.55
CA SER A 198 -9.00 -35.51 -123.29
C SER A 198 -10.15 -34.64 -123.85
N SER A 199 -9.87 -33.39 -124.23
CA SER A 199 -10.87 -32.33 -124.48
C SER A 199 -11.74 -32.47 -125.74
N SER A 200 -11.94 -33.67 -126.30
CA SER A 200 -12.84 -33.87 -127.44
C SER A 200 -13.96 -34.91 -127.22
N GLY A 201 -14.10 -35.49 -126.01
CA GLY A 201 -15.22 -36.39 -125.66
C GLY A 201 -15.93 -36.07 -124.33
N ALA A 202 -15.57 -34.96 -123.69
CA ALA A 202 -15.72 -34.77 -122.23
C ALA A 202 -17.08 -34.19 -121.73
N ALA A 203 -18.08 -33.96 -122.58
CA ALA A 203 -19.34 -33.35 -122.14
C ALA A 203 -20.20 -34.31 -121.30
N PHE A 204 -20.28 -35.59 -121.68
CA PHE A 204 -21.07 -36.60 -120.97
C PHE A 204 -20.36 -37.10 -119.70
N ASP A 205 -19.04 -37.30 -119.76
CA ASP A 205 -18.24 -37.70 -118.59
C ASP A 205 -18.10 -36.59 -117.54
N ALA A 206 -18.16 -35.32 -117.95
CA ALA A 206 -18.18 -34.20 -117.00
C ALA A 206 -19.48 -34.15 -116.20
N GLU A 207 -20.62 -34.49 -116.79
CA GLU A 207 -21.90 -34.53 -116.07
C GLU A 207 -21.96 -35.68 -115.07
N VAL A 208 -21.44 -36.86 -115.43
CA VAL A 208 -21.31 -38.00 -114.52
C VAL A 208 -20.31 -37.70 -113.40
N ALA A 209 -19.18 -37.03 -113.71
CA ALA A 209 -18.21 -36.61 -112.70
C ALA A 209 -18.78 -35.56 -111.73
N LEU A 210 -19.56 -34.58 -112.22
CA LEU A 210 -20.21 -33.58 -111.36
C LEU A 210 -21.29 -34.21 -110.47
N ARG A 211 -22.04 -35.21 -110.97
CA ARG A 211 -22.99 -35.97 -110.14
C ARG A 211 -22.28 -36.80 -109.08
N ALA A 212 -21.17 -37.47 -109.42
CA ALA A 212 -20.35 -38.21 -108.47
C ALA A 212 -19.67 -37.28 -107.44
N GLU A 213 -19.25 -36.07 -107.84
CA GLU A 213 -18.73 -35.04 -106.94
C GLU A 213 -19.83 -34.52 -106.01
N LEU A 214 -21.06 -34.34 -106.49
CA LEU A 214 -22.20 -33.94 -105.66
C LEU A 214 -22.58 -35.02 -104.64
N GLU A 215 -22.52 -36.29 -105.01
CA GLU A 215 -22.72 -37.41 -104.08
C GLU A 215 -21.56 -37.56 -103.09
N ALA A 216 -20.32 -37.39 -103.55
CA ALA A 216 -19.14 -37.39 -102.67
C ALA A 216 -19.17 -36.22 -101.68
N LEU A 217 -19.52 -35.00 -102.12
CA LEU A 217 -19.69 -33.84 -101.25
C LEU A 217 -20.86 -34.04 -100.29
N ARG A 218 -21.97 -34.68 -100.70
CA ARG A 218 -23.07 -35.03 -99.80
C ARG A 218 -22.68 -36.09 -98.77
N SER A 219 -21.90 -37.10 -99.15
CA SER A 219 -21.39 -38.10 -98.21
C SER A 219 -20.43 -37.47 -97.20
N ARG A 220 -19.50 -36.62 -97.65
CA ARG A 220 -18.56 -35.90 -96.80
C ARG A 220 -19.26 -34.86 -95.90
N ASN A 221 -20.32 -34.21 -96.38
CA ASN A 221 -21.14 -33.33 -95.54
C ASN A 221 -21.90 -34.12 -94.47
N ARG A 222 -22.40 -35.33 -94.79
CA ARG A 222 -22.97 -36.25 -93.78
C ARG A 222 -21.93 -36.70 -92.75
N GLU A 223 -20.72 -37.02 -93.18
CA GLU A 223 -19.60 -37.36 -92.28
C GLU A 223 -19.21 -36.18 -91.38
N GLN A 224 -19.12 -34.97 -91.93
CA GLN A 224 -18.88 -33.75 -91.15
C GLN A 224 -20.01 -33.47 -90.16
N ALA A 225 -21.27 -33.66 -90.56
CA ALA A 225 -22.42 -33.52 -89.66
C ALA A 225 -22.39 -34.56 -88.52
N GLN A 226 -21.96 -35.80 -88.81
CA GLN A 226 -21.75 -36.84 -87.79
C GLN A 226 -20.56 -36.54 -86.87
N LEU A 227 -19.49 -35.94 -87.40
CA LEU A 227 -18.34 -35.54 -86.59
C LEU A 227 -18.71 -34.37 -85.67
N ILE A 228 -19.44 -33.37 -86.19
CA ILE A 228 -19.98 -32.25 -85.40
C ILE A 228 -20.91 -32.76 -84.32
N SER A 229 -21.82 -33.71 -84.61
CA SER A 229 -22.70 -34.27 -83.58
C SER A 229 -21.91 -35.07 -82.53
N SER A 230 -20.86 -35.79 -82.92
CA SER A 230 -19.98 -36.50 -81.98
C SER A 230 -19.15 -35.56 -81.10
N LEU A 231 -18.66 -34.45 -81.65
CA LEU A 231 -17.94 -33.42 -80.92
C LEU A 231 -18.88 -32.64 -80.00
N GLN A 232 -20.10 -32.32 -80.43
CA GLN A 232 -21.13 -31.73 -79.58
C GLN A 232 -21.55 -32.68 -78.45
N ALA A 233 -21.64 -33.99 -78.71
CA ALA A 233 -21.90 -35.00 -77.67
C ALA A 233 -20.75 -35.10 -76.66
N LYS A 234 -19.50 -34.97 -77.11
CA LYS A 234 -18.32 -34.91 -76.22
C LYS A 234 -18.24 -33.59 -75.45
N LEU A 235 -18.60 -32.47 -76.08
CA LEU A 235 -18.60 -31.14 -75.45
C LEU A 235 -19.73 -31.03 -74.42
N THR A 236 -20.94 -31.49 -74.72
CA THR A 236 -22.06 -31.55 -73.75
C THR A 236 -21.78 -32.53 -72.62
N ARG A 237 -21.02 -33.61 -72.88
CA ARG A 237 -20.53 -34.50 -71.82
C ARG A 237 -19.45 -33.83 -70.95
N GLY A 238 -18.62 -32.96 -71.51
CA GLY A 238 -17.67 -32.10 -70.78
C GLY A 238 -18.34 -30.95 -70.01
N GLU A 239 -19.32 -30.27 -70.61
CA GLU A 239 -20.12 -29.22 -69.99
C GLU A 239 -21.08 -29.77 -68.92
N GLY A 240 -21.50 -31.04 -69.02
CA GLY A 240 -22.23 -31.76 -67.98
C GLY A 240 -21.43 -31.92 -66.68
N VAL A 241 -20.10 -31.80 -66.72
CA VAL A 241 -19.22 -31.78 -65.54
C VAL A 241 -18.98 -30.34 -65.03
N ALA A 242 -19.10 -29.32 -65.90
CA ALA A 242 -18.93 -27.90 -65.53
C ALA A 242 -20.25 -27.17 -65.15
N GLY A 243 -21.42 -27.71 -65.53
CA GLY A 243 -22.74 -27.11 -65.35
C GLY A 243 -23.34 -27.16 -63.93
N LYS A 244 -22.54 -27.53 -62.91
CA LYS A 244 -23.00 -27.58 -61.51
C LYS A 244 -22.53 -26.44 -60.62
N VAL A 245 -21.86 -25.41 -61.15
CA VAL A 245 -21.25 -24.35 -60.32
C VAL A 245 -21.85 -22.94 -60.50
N ASN A 246 -22.54 -22.58 -61.59
CA ASN A 246 -22.96 -21.19 -61.79
C ASN A 246 -24.46 -21.03 -61.99
N GLY A 247 -25.19 -20.94 -60.87
CA GLY A 247 -26.58 -20.50 -60.81
C GLY A 247 -26.75 -19.33 -59.84
N ALA A 248 -26.28 -18.13 -60.21
CA ALA A 248 -26.74 -16.85 -59.66
C ALA A 248 -26.11 -15.64 -60.39
N ALA A 249 -26.87 -14.96 -61.25
CA ALA A 249 -26.81 -13.52 -61.57
C ALA A 249 -27.61 -13.29 -62.88
N ALA A 250 -28.84 -12.79 -62.79
CA ALA A 250 -29.21 -11.36 -62.77
C ALA A 250 -29.10 -10.70 -64.16
N GLY A 251 -30.27 -10.45 -64.76
CA GLY A 251 -30.42 -9.61 -65.95
C GLY A 251 -30.24 -8.12 -65.64
N TYR A 252 -29.80 -7.36 -66.64
CA TYR A 252 -29.57 -5.93 -66.51
C TYR A 252 -30.01 -5.14 -67.74
N ALA A 253 -30.76 -4.07 -67.47
CA ALA A 253 -31.11 -3.00 -68.39
C ALA A 253 -30.08 -1.84 -68.29
N PRO A 254 -29.80 -1.09 -69.36
CA PRO A 254 -28.51 -0.40 -69.51
C PRO A 254 -28.37 0.98 -68.84
N ASN A 255 -29.26 1.41 -67.94
CA ASN A 255 -29.21 2.76 -67.33
C ASN A 255 -28.88 2.81 -65.83
N ASP A 256 -28.70 1.67 -65.15
CA ASP A 256 -28.31 1.65 -63.73
C ASP A 256 -26.77 1.60 -63.55
N ALA A 257 -25.99 1.43 -64.64
CA ALA A 257 -24.57 1.04 -64.54
C ALA A 257 -23.71 2.15 -63.93
N ASN A 258 -24.01 3.41 -64.29
CA ASN A 258 -23.32 4.56 -63.75
C ASN A 258 -23.75 4.85 -62.30
N ARG A 259 -25.04 4.70 -61.97
CA ARG A 259 -25.54 4.92 -60.61
C ARG A 259 -25.07 3.84 -59.63
N SER A 260 -24.95 2.60 -60.10
CA SER A 260 -24.36 1.49 -59.33
C SER A 260 -22.85 1.60 -59.21
N ALA A 261 -22.15 2.17 -60.21
CA ALA A 261 -20.74 2.51 -60.08
C ALA A 261 -20.52 3.63 -59.06
N ASP A 262 -21.30 4.71 -59.10
CA ASP A 262 -21.22 5.82 -58.13
C ASP A 262 -21.51 5.35 -56.70
N LEU A 263 -22.54 4.52 -56.49
CA LEU A 263 -22.84 3.93 -55.18
C LEU A 263 -21.74 2.94 -54.71
N ARG A 264 -21.06 2.26 -55.63
CA ARG A 264 -19.90 1.40 -55.31
C ARG A 264 -18.70 2.25 -54.90
N TYR A 265 -18.42 3.36 -55.60
CA TYR A 265 -17.36 4.29 -55.22
C TYR A 265 -17.65 4.98 -53.88
N GLU A 266 -18.89 5.37 -53.60
CA GLU A 266 -19.28 5.91 -52.28
C GLU A 266 -19.15 4.86 -51.17
N ALA A 267 -19.51 3.61 -51.43
CA ALA A 267 -19.32 2.49 -50.50
C ALA A 267 -17.83 2.17 -50.28
N GLU A 268 -16.99 2.31 -51.30
CA GLU A 268 -15.53 2.14 -51.19
C GLU A 268 -14.89 3.30 -50.42
N ILE A 269 -15.29 4.54 -50.70
CA ILE A 269 -14.81 5.73 -49.99
C ILE A 269 -15.19 5.66 -48.51
N SER A 270 -16.40 5.21 -48.16
CA SER A 270 -16.81 5.04 -46.77
C SER A 270 -16.03 3.94 -46.05
N LYS A 271 -15.76 2.81 -46.71
CA LYS A 271 -14.89 1.75 -46.17
C LYS A 271 -13.44 2.22 -45.99
N LEU A 272 -12.91 2.98 -46.95
CA LEU A 272 -11.57 3.54 -46.85
C LEU A 272 -11.48 4.53 -45.69
N ARG A 273 -12.50 5.38 -45.49
CA ARG A 273 -12.59 6.29 -44.34
C ARG A 273 -12.68 5.53 -43.02
N SER A 274 -13.47 4.46 -42.91
CA SER A 274 -13.53 3.66 -41.68
C SER A 274 -12.20 2.96 -41.39
N SER A 275 -11.54 2.42 -42.42
CA SER A 275 -10.21 1.80 -42.27
C SER A 275 -9.13 2.81 -41.87
N LEU A 276 -9.24 4.06 -42.35
CA LEU A 276 -8.32 5.15 -41.98
C LEU A 276 -8.54 5.54 -40.52
N LEU A 277 -9.78 5.66 -40.07
CA LEU A 277 -10.09 5.93 -38.66
C LEU A 277 -9.59 4.82 -37.73
N GLU A 278 -9.75 3.56 -38.11
CA GLU A 278 -9.23 2.41 -37.36
C GLU A 278 -7.69 2.39 -37.32
N ALA A 279 -7.04 2.75 -38.44
CA ALA A 279 -5.59 2.94 -38.50
C ALA A 279 -5.11 4.12 -37.63
N GLU A 280 -5.85 5.23 -37.60
CA GLU A 280 -5.54 6.38 -36.75
C GLU A 280 -5.72 6.05 -35.26
N GLU A 281 -6.76 5.31 -34.90
CA GLU A 281 -7.03 4.89 -33.53
C GLU A 281 -5.98 3.88 -33.04
N SER A 282 -5.59 2.91 -33.86
CA SER A 282 -4.50 1.98 -33.55
C SER A 282 -3.15 2.69 -33.42
N LEU A 283 -2.86 3.69 -34.27
CA LEU A 283 -1.65 4.50 -34.16
C LEU A 283 -1.69 5.38 -32.89
N ARG A 284 -2.85 5.93 -32.53
CA ARG A 284 -3.05 6.68 -31.28
C ARG A 284 -2.85 5.79 -30.05
N ALA A 285 -3.39 4.56 -30.08
CA ALA A 285 -3.20 3.57 -29.02
C ALA A 285 -1.73 3.13 -28.91
N ALA A 286 -1.06 2.89 -30.04
CA ALA A 286 0.38 2.58 -30.06
C ALA A 286 1.22 3.74 -29.50
N ARG A 287 0.87 5.00 -29.83
CA ARG A 287 1.53 6.20 -29.28
C ARG A 287 1.27 6.38 -27.79
N SER A 288 0.04 6.13 -27.30
CA SER A 288 -0.23 6.19 -25.86
C SER A 288 0.52 5.11 -25.10
N ASN A 289 0.61 3.90 -25.65
CA ASN A 289 1.36 2.80 -25.04
C ASN A 289 2.86 3.12 -25.04
N ALA A 290 3.41 3.64 -26.14
CA ALA A 290 4.82 4.08 -26.19
C ALA A 290 5.12 5.18 -25.16
N ASN A 291 4.20 6.13 -24.95
CA ASN A 291 4.37 7.15 -23.91
C ASN A 291 4.32 6.55 -22.49
N VAL A 292 3.45 5.57 -22.23
CA VAL A 292 3.38 4.86 -20.94
C VAL A 292 4.65 4.02 -20.71
N ASP A 293 5.15 3.37 -21.75
CA ASP A 293 6.40 2.62 -21.72
C ASP A 293 7.60 3.54 -21.47
N GLU A 294 7.67 4.72 -22.10
CA GLU A 294 8.70 5.71 -21.80
C GLU A 294 8.63 6.22 -20.36
N ILE A 295 7.42 6.46 -19.83
CA ILE A 295 7.24 6.92 -18.45
C ILE A 295 7.68 5.84 -17.46
N SER A 296 7.32 4.58 -17.71
CA SER A 296 7.72 3.44 -16.87
C SER A 296 9.22 3.15 -16.97
N GLN A 297 9.83 3.30 -18.16
CA GLN A 297 11.28 3.22 -18.31
C GLN A 297 12.00 4.31 -17.52
N LYS A 298 11.53 5.56 -17.60
CA LYS A 298 12.09 6.69 -16.82
C LYS A 298 11.95 6.50 -15.31
N SER A 299 10.86 5.88 -14.82
CA SER A 299 10.73 5.56 -13.39
C SER A 299 11.70 4.43 -12.97
N LEU A 300 11.82 3.38 -13.78
CA LEU A 300 12.76 2.28 -13.53
C LEU A 300 14.23 2.75 -13.58
N GLU A 301 14.57 3.68 -14.48
CA GLU A 301 15.90 4.29 -14.53
C GLU A 301 16.21 5.11 -13.28
N LYS A 302 15.24 5.88 -12.78
CA LYS A 302 15.37 6.62 -11.51
C LYS A 302 15.58 5.65 -10.35
N GLU A 303 14.78 4.60 -10.24
CA GLU A 303 14.93 3.57 -9.21
C GLU A 303 16.28 2.87 -9.30
N ARG A 304 16.75 2.52 -10.51
CA ARG A 304 18.09 1.96 -10.72
C ARG A 304 19.20 2.92 -10.28
N SER A 305 19.07 4.22 -10.59
CA SER A 305 20.05 5.21 -10.17
C SER A 305 20.08 5.37 -8.64
N ALA A 306 18.90 5.39 -8.00
CA ALA A 306 18.78 5.46 -6.54
C ALA A 306 19.37 4.21 -5.87
N LEU A 307 19.08 3.01 -6.38
CA LEU A 307 19.65 1.76 -5.89
C LEU A 307 21.18 1.74 -6.04
N LYS A 308 21.73 2.22 -7.16
CA LYS A 308 23.18 2.35 -7.33
C LYS A 308 23.80 3.27 -6.29
N THR A 309 23.22 4.45 -6.06
CA THR A 309 23.73 5.37 -5.03
C THR A 309 23.65 4.76 -3.62
N ARG A 310 22.61 3.96 -3.33
CA ARG A 310 22.46 3.27 -2.05
C ARG A 310 23.50 2.15 -1.87
N VAL A 311 23.82 1.42 -2.94
CA VAL A 311 24.88 0.41 -2.93
C VAL A 311 26.24 1.07 -2.68
N GLU A 312 26.54 2.16 -3.38
CA GLU A 312 27.78 2.93 -3.17
C GLU A 312 27.88 3.46 -1.73
N GLU A 313 26.77 3.94 -1.16
CA GLU A 313 26.70 4.39 0.24
C GLU A 313 26.94 3.23 1.21
N LEU A 314 26.31 2.07 1.00
CA LEU A 314 26.53 0.87 1.83
C LEU A 314 27.96 0.34 1.72
N GLU A 315 28.56 0.38 0.53
CA GLU A 315 29.97 0.03 0.33
C GLU A 315 30.90 0.97 1.12
N ALA A 316 30.63 2.28 1.07
CA ALA A 316 31.37 3.27 1.85
C ALA A 316 31.21 3.06 3.37
N GLU A 317 29.99 2.71 3.83
CA GLU A 317 29.73 2.35 5.22
C GLU A 317 30.49 1.09 5.65
N VAL A 318 30.50 0.05 4.82
CA VAL A 318 31.27 -1.19 5.09
C VAL A 318 32.76 -0.90 5.17
N LEU A 319 33.30 -0.07 4.28
CA LEU A 319 34.71 0.34 4.33
C LEU A 319 35.01 1.15 5.60
N ARG A 320 34.13 2.07 5.99
CA ARG A 320 34.25 2.85 7.22
C ARG A 320 34.21 1.95 8.46
N GLN A 321 33.30 0.98 8.49
CA GLN A 321 33.22 0.00 9.57
C GLN A 321 34.48 -0.87 9.64
N LYS A 322 34.96 -1.37 8.50
CA LYS A 322 36.23 -2.12 8.43
C LYS A 322 37.41 -1.30 8.93
N ALA A 323 37.51 -0.03 8.52
CA ALA A 323 38.55 0.88 9.04
C ALA A 323 38.43 1.06 10.56
N SER A 324 37.20 1.24 11.08
CA SER A 324 36.98 1.33 12.53
C SER A 324 37.37 0.05 13.27
N LEU A 325 37.04 -1.12 12.72
CA LEU A 325 37.42 -2.41 13.29
C LEU A 325 38.94 -2.58 13.31
N LEU A 326 39.63 -2.23 12.21
CA LEU A 326 41.09 -2.25 12.18
C LEU A 326 41.72 -1.32 13.22
N THR A 327 41.14 -0.13 13.45
CA THR A 327 41.62 0.77 14.52
C THR A 327 41.38 0.20 15.91
N TYR A 328 40.25 -0.51 16.12
CA TYR A 328 39.97 -1.19 17.38
C TYR A 328 40.90 -2.39 17.60
N GLU A 329 41.11 -3.21 16.57
CA GLU A 329 42.05 -4.34 16.64
C GLU A 329 43.49 -3.87 16.86
N ALA A 330 43.90 -2.74 16.26
CA ALA A 330 45.20 -2.14 16.51
C ALA A 330 45.32 -1.58 17.94
N ALA A 331 44.23 -1.03 18.48
CA ALA A 331 44.16 -0.55 19.86
C ALA A 331 44.15 -1.70 20.90
N ASP A 332 43.46 -2.81 20.62
CA ASP A 332 43.48 -4.01 21.46
C ASP A 332 44.86 -4.70 21.42
N ARG A 333 45.58 -4.62 20.30
CA ARG A 333 46.95 -5.12 20.20
C ARG A 333 47.99 -4.24 20.90
N SER A 334 47.69 -2.97 21.17
CA SER A 334 48.62 -2.01 21.79
C SER A 334 48.53 -1.93 23.31
N ASP A 335 47.97 -2.94 23.98
CA ASP A 335 47.70 -3.03 25.42
C ASP A 335 48.93 -2.82 26.36
N VAL A 336 49.39 -1.57 26.43
CA VAL A 336 50.01 -0.93 27.60
C VAL A 336 48.85 -0.32 28.40
N ALA A 337 48.02 -1.22 28.93
CA ALA A 337 46.58 -1.06 29.20
C ALA A 337 46.13 0.01 30.24
N GLY A 338 47.03 0.73 30.90
CA GLY A 338 46.66 1.63 32.01
C GLY A 338 46.45 3.09 31.64
N LYS A 339 47.21 3.62 30.68
CA LYS A 339 47.25 5.06 30.36
C LYS A 339 46.42 5.39 29.13
N GLU A 340 46.32 4.46 28.18
CA GLU A 340 45.55 4.62 26.95
C GLU A 340 44.04 4.47 27.19
N SER A 341 43.58 3.70 28.20
CA SER A 341 42.15 3.62 28.52
C SER A 341 41.55 4.98 28.91
N LYS A 342 42.32 5.85 29.57
CA LYS A 342 41.90 7.24 29.85
C LYS A 342 41.88 8.12 28.60
N VAL A 343 42.83 7.93 27.69
CA VAL A 343 42.89 8.69 26.42
C VAL A 343 41.77 8.23 25.47
N ALA A 344 41.53 6.92 25.38
CA ALA A 344 40.43 6.31 24.64
C ALA A 344 39.06 6.69 25.21
N MET A 345 38.91 6.75 26.54
CA MET A 345 37.67 7.23 27.17
C MET A 345 37.43 8.72 26.94
N LYS A 346 38.49 9.55 26.96
CA LYS A 346 38.39 10.98 26.59
C LYS A 346 38.05 11.17 25.11
N ALA A 347 38.65 10.38 24.21
CA ALA A 347 38.33 10.40 22.79
C ALA A 347 36.86 9.96 22.54
N ARG A 348 36.38 8.94 23.26
CA ARG A 348 34.98 8.52 23.23
C ARG A 348 34.05 9.60 23.77
N LEU A 349 34.39 10.26 24.88
CA LEU A 349 33.60 11.38 25.40
C LEU A 349 33.51 12.53 24.41
N ASN A 350 34.62 12.94 23.79
CA ASN A 350 34.63 13.99 22.79
C ASN A 350 33.87 13.60 21.52
N ALA A 351 33.96 12.34 21.09
CA ALA A 351 33.20 11.83 19.95
C ALA A 351 31.70 11.78 20.23
N LEU A 352 31.31 11.41 21.46
CA LEU A 352 29.92 11.37 21.91
C LEU A 352 29.37 12.79 22.08
N GLU A 353 30.17 13.72 22.60
CA GLU A 353 29.84 15.14 22.66
C GLU A 353 29.64 15.73 21.25
N SER A 354 30.58 15.48 20.32
CA SER A 354 30.44 15.89 18.92
C SER A 354 29.21 15.28 18.25
N ALA A 355 28.91 14.00 18.50
CA ALA A 355 27.70 13.35 18.01
C ALA A 355 26.43 14.02 18.58
N THR A 356 26.39 14.33 19.88
CA THR A 356 25.25 15.04 20.48
C THR A 356 25.07 16.46 19.95
N GLN A 357 26.17 17.17 19.68
CA GLN A 357 26.13 18.49 19.04
C GLN A 357 25.60 18.39 17.61
N SER A 358 26.05 17.41 16.82
CA SER A 358 25.54 17.18 15.46
C SER A 358 24.05 16.83 15.47
N GLN A 359 23.62 15.97 16.39
CA GLN A 359 22.20 15.64 16.59
C GLN A 359 21.41 16.88 17.01
N GLY A 360 21.96 17.74 17.88
CA GLY A 360 21.36 19.02 18.24
C GLY A 360 21.09 19.92 17.04
N VAL A 361 22.04 20.03 16.11
CA VAL A 361 21.88 20.79 14.86
C VAL A 361 20.80 20.17 13.96
N THR A 362 20.79 18.85 13.80
CA THR A 362 19.74 18.17 13.00
C THR A 362 18.34 18.33 13.61
N ILE A 363 18.22 18.30 14.94
CA ILE A 363 16.94 18.53 15.61
C ILE A 363 16.48 19.97 15.41
N GLN A 364 17.40 20.93 15.42
CA GLN A 364 17.08 22.33 15.12
C GLN A 364 16.63 22.53 13.67
N SER A 365 17.30 21.89 12.70
CA SER A 365 16.89 21.97 11.30
C SER A 365 15.53 21.33 11.07
N LEU A 366 15.29 20.13 11.61
CA LEU A 366 13.99 19.46 11.52
C LEU A 366 12.87 20.25 12.21
N ARG A 367 13.14 20.91 13.33
CA ARG A 367 12.18 21.82 13.98
C ARG A 367 11.87 23.03 13.11
N ALA A 368 12.87 23.61 12.45
CA ALA A 368 12.68 24.73 11.53
C ALA A 368 11.89 24.32 10.28
N GLU A 369 12.15 23.13 9.74
CA GLU A 369 11.40 22.55 8.61
C GLU A 369 9.95 22.27 8.99
N LEU A 370 9.71 21.68 10.16
CA LEU A 370 8.35 21.41 10.65
C LEU A 370 7.58 22.73 10.87
N ALA A 371 8.24 23.75 11.42
CA ALA A 371 7.66 25.08 11.56
C ALA A 371 7.34 25.73 10.20
N ALA A 372 8.24 25.60 9.21
CA ALA A 372 8.02 26.10 7.86
C ALA A 372 6.89 25.35 7.15
N ALA A 373 6.79 24.02 7.32
CA ALA A 373 5.70 23.21 6.78
C ALA A 373 4.35 23.60 7.41
N ASN A 374 4.30 23.78 8.73
CA ASN A 374 3.11 24.27 9.42
C ASN A 374 2.69 25.66 8.94
N GLU A 375 3.64 26.55 8.68
CA GLU A 375 3.34 27.87 8.13
C GLU A 375 2.81 27.80 6.69
N ARG A 376 3.35 26.92 5.84
CA ARG A 376 2.82 26.68 4.49
C ARG A 376 1.39 26.15 4.55
N MET A 377 1.11 25.18 5.41
CA MET A 377 -0.24 24.64 5.61
C MET A 377 -1.20 25.70 6.14
N ALA A 378 -0.77 26.53 7.10
CA ALA A 378 -1.58 27.64 7.61
C ALA A 378 -1.89 28.68 6.52
N ARG A 379 -0.92 28.98 5.65
CA ARG A 379 -1.12 29.88 4.49
C ARG A 379 -2.08 29.27 3.46
N GLN A 380 -1.95 27.98 3.15
CA GLN A 380 -2.88 27.27 2.28
C GLN A 380 -4.29 27.26 2.87
N ALA A 381 -4.44 26.95 4.15
CA ALA A 381 -5.73 26.98 4.84
C ALA A 381 -6.34 28.39 4.85
N ALA A 382 -5.54 29.45 5.00
CA ALA A 382 -6.02 30.83 4.91
C ALA A 382 -6.44 31.19 3.48
N GLN A 383 -5.70 30.75 2.47
CA GLN A 383 -6.07 30.91 1.05
C GLN A 383 -7.39 30.19 0.74
N PHE A 384 -7.54 28.93 1.17
CA PHE A 384 -8.80 28.19 1.03
C PHE A 384 -9.96 28.88 1.75
N ARG A 385 -9.75 29.42 2.95
CA ARG A 385 -10.80 30.19 3.65
C ARG A 385 -11.17 31.47 2.91
N GLU A 386 -10.21 32.17 2.32
CA GLU A 386 -10.47 33.38 1.55
C GLU A 386 -11.15 33.08 0.22
N GLU A 387 -10.77 31.97 -0.45
CA GLU A 387 -11.47 31.47 -1.63
C GLU A 387 -12.90 31.04 -1.30
N LEU A 388 -13.12 30.32 -0.19
CA LEU A 388 -14.45 29.97 0.30
C LEU A 388 -15.27 31.20 0.67
N ARG A 389 -14.64 32.22 1.28
CA ARG A 389 -15.28 33.52 1.57
C ARG A 389 -15.60 34.28 0.29
N ARG A 390 -14.73 34.22 -0.73
CA ARG A 390 -14.93 34.87 -2.03
C ARG A 390 -16.02 34.19 -2.86
N ILE A 391 -16.13 32.87 -2.78
CA ILE A 391 -17.18 32.07 -3.40
C ILE A 391 -18.50 32.23 -2.61
N GLY A 392 -18.44 32.26 -1.28
CA GLY A 392 -19.59 32.49 -0.40
C GLY A 392 -20.10 33.93 -0.40
N ALA A 393 -19.29 34.91 -0.77
CA ALA A 393 -19.69 36.31 -0.95
C ALA A 393 -20.40 36.58 -2.29
N GLY A 394 -20.70 35.55 -3.09
CA GLY A 394 -21.48 35.65 -4.32
C GLY A 394 -22.93 36.13 -4.15
N THR A 395 -23.38 36.53 -2.95
CA THR A 395 -24.76 36.99 -2.70
C THR A 395 -24.88 38.30 -1.93
N VAL A 396 -23.82 39.11 -1.75
CA VAL A 396 -23.97 40.45 -1.13
C VAL A 396 -23.10 41.49 -1.85
N PRO A 397 -23.65 42.67 -2.25
CA PRO A 397 -22.90 43.68 -2.98
C PRO A 397 -21.88 44.40 -2.09
N VAL A 398 -20.78 44.76 -2.73
CA VAL A 398 -19.62 45.50 -2.22
C VAL A 398 -20.03 46.88 -1.71
N SER A 399 -19.78 47.16 -0.42
CA SER A 399 -19.61 48.54 0.06
C SER A 399 -18.14 48.93 -0.03
N THR A 400 -17.89 50.00 -0.77
CA THR A 400 -16.59 50.66 -0.94
C THR A 400 -16.25 51.46 0.31
N GLU A 401 -15.32 50.97 1.12
CA GLU A 401 -14.59 51.79 2.09
C GLU A 401 -13.12 51.93 1.67
N PRO A 402 -12.51 53.12 1.81
CA PRO A 402 -11.17 53.38 1.34
C PRO A 402 -10.15 52.66 2.23
N ARG A 403 -9.35 51.81 1.57
CA ARG A 403 -8.22 51.10 2.15
C ARG A 403 -7.20 52.09 2.72
N VAL A 404 -7.22 52.28 4.04
CA VAL A 404 -6.16 52.96 4.77
C VAL A 404 -4.85 52.19 4.56
N VAL A 405 -3.91 52.83 3.86
CA VAL A 405 -2.54 52.34 3.64
C VAL A 405 -1.83 52.37 4.99
N LYS A 406 -1.83 51.23 5.71
CA LYS A 406 -0.93 51.04 6.85
C LYS A 406 0.49 50.87 6.30
N GLN A 407 1.38 51.74 6.78
CA GLN A 407 2.82 51.75 6.53
C GLN A 407 3.46 50.35 6.65
N PRO A 408 4.61 50.11 5.97
CA PRO A 408 5.26 48.81 5.94
C PRO A 408 5.77 48.45 7.35
N VAL A 409 4.96 47.71 8.10
CA VAL A 409 5.42 47.07 9.32
C VAL A 409 6.44 46.02 8.90
N MET A 410 7.67 46.17 9.38
CA MET A 410 8.76 45.17 9.29
C MET A 410 8.16 43.76 9.28
N ARG A 411 8.45 42.98 8.23
CA ARG A 411 8.02 41.58 8.13
C ARG A 411 8.44 40.89 9.42
N ARG A 412 7.46 40.49 10.23
CA ARG A 412 7.75 39.68 11.42
C ARG A 412 8.47 38.43 10.92
N PRO A 413 9.66 38.11 11.43
CA PRO A 413 10.37 36.91 11.01
C PRO A 413 9.44 35.71 11.19
N SER A 414 9.46 34.82 10.20
CA SER A 414 8.69 33.60 10.20
C SER A 414 8.95 32.78 11.47
N LEU A 415 7.98 31.95 11.88
CA LEU A 415 8.18 31.09 13.05
C LEU A 415 9.41 30.19 12.86
N ALA A 416 9.66 29.74 11.62
CA ALA A 416 10.84 28.99 11.23
C ALA A 416 12.15 29.78 11.46
N GLU A 417 12.23 31.03 11.02
CA GLU A 417 13.41 31.89 11.26
C GLU A 417 13.67 32.10 12.76
N ARG A 418 12.60 32.30 13.55
CA ARG A 418 12.70 32.47 15.02
C ARG A 418 13.15 31.21 15.73
N MET A 419 12.82 30.02 15.22
CA MET A 419 13.23 28.75 15.80
C MET A 419 14.62 28.30 15.34
N SER A 420 15.07 28.75 14.16
CA SER A 420 16.42 28.53 13.65
C SER A 420 17.47 29.45 14.26
N ALA A 421 17.06 30.61 14.79
CA ALA A 421 17.97 31.53 15.45
C ALA A 421 18.55 30.87 16.71
N PRO A 422 19.89 30.95 16.93
CA PRO A 422 20.47 30.49 18.18
C PRO A 422 19.81 31.25 19.31
N LYS A 423 19.27 30.49 20.28
CA LYS A 423 18.61 31.05 21.46
C LYS A 423 19.59 32.07 22.09
N PRO A 424 19.25 33.36 22.18
CA PRO A 424 20.13 34.31 22.83
C PRO A 424 20.30 33.80 24.27
N VAL A 425 21.56 33.62 24.67
CA VAL A 425 21.90 33.32 26.05
C VAL A 425 21.36 34.49 26.86
N GLU A 426 20.27 34.26 27.61
CA GLU A 426 19.80 35.20 28.62
C GLU A 426 20.95 35.37 29.62
N VAL A 427 21.66 36.49 29.49
CA VAL A 427 22.51 36.99 30.55
C VAL A 427 21.58 37.22 31.73
N LEU A 428 21.72 36.38 32.75
CA LEU A 428 21.04 36.49 34.03
C LEU A 428 21.35 37.87 34.64
N GLY A 429 20.50 38.84 34.32
CA GLY A 429 20.52 40.19 34.86
C GLY A 429 19.11 40.58 35.28
N ASN A 430 18.81 40.42 36.57
CA ASN A 430 17.73 41.05 37.34
C ASN A 430 16.42 41.35 36.58
N GLY A 431 15.56 40.36 36.40
CA GLY A 431 14.24 40.53 35.80
C GLY A 431 13.12 39.69 36.42
N VAL A 432 13.33 39.14 37.62
CA VAL A 432 12.42 38.15 38.23
C VAL A 432 11.12 38.79 38.76
N ASP A 433 11.11 40.09 39.03
CA ASP A 433 9.98 40.76 39.69
C ASP A 433 8.84 41.19 38.73
N ALA A 434 9.13 41.37 37.45
CA ALA A 434 8.17 41.92 36.48
C ALA A 434 7.19 40.88 35.92
N GLU A 435 7.62 39.63 35.72
CA GLU A 435 6.73 38.58 35.22
C GLU A 435 5.83 37.99 36.30
N GLN A 436 6.32 37.86 37.54
CA GLN A 436 5.50 37.39 38.66
C GLN A 436 4.41 38.41 39.02
N SER A 437 4.72 39.71 38.99
CA SER A 437 3.73 40.78 39.22
C SER A 437 2.61 40.79 38.16
N ARG A 438 2.92 40.48 36.89
CA ARG A 438 1.91 40.40 35.82
C ARG A 438 1.00 39.17 35.95
N ARG A 439 1.54 38.02 36.36
CA ARG A 439 0.74 36.80 36.57
C ARG A 439 -0.16 36.91 37.81
N VAL A 440 0.35 37.53 38.87
CA VAL A 440 -0.43 37.81 40.10
C VAL A 440 -1.52 38.87 39.84
N SER A 441 -1.24 39.89 39.03
CA SER A 441 -2.22 40.91 38.60
C SER A 441 -3.38 40.32 37.79
N GLY A 442 -3.10 39.42 36.84
CA GLY A 442 -4.13 38.75 36.04
C GLY A 442 -5.03 37.84 36.87
N PHE A 443 -4.44 37.15 37.86
CA PHE A 443 -5.17 36.25 38.75
C PHE A 443 -6.04 37.01 39.76
N LEU A 444 -5.54 38.12 40.34
CA LEU A 444 -6.31 38.97 41.25
C LEU A 444 -7.47 39.68 40.55
N LYS A 445 -7.31 40.07 39.27
CA LYS A 445 -8.37 40.72 38.49
C LYS A 445 -9.50 39.77 38.07
N ALA A 446 -9.22 38.47 38.01
CA ALA A 446 -10.24 37.44 37.76
C ALA A 446 -10.99 37.02 39.05
N LEU A 447 -10.38 37.24 40.22
CA LEU A 447 -10.94 36.84 41.52
C LEU A 447 -11.75 37.96 42.19
N SER A 448 -11.45 39.22 41.92
CA SER A 448 -12.26 40.36 42.40
C SER A 448 -13.43 40.62 41.46
N GLY A 449 -14.50 39.85 41.59
CA GLY A 449 -15.80 40.20 41.02
C GLY A 449 -16.26 41.56 41.56
N GLY A 450 -16.06 42.63 40.79
CA GLY A 450 -16.32 44.01 41.18
C GLY A 450 -16.85 44.78 39.98
N ASN A 451 -18.04 45.33 40.16
CA ASN A 451 -18.95 45.85 39.15
C ASN A 451 -18.54 47.22 38.58
N ALA A 452 -19.10 47.53 37.40
CA ALA A 452 -19.43 48.85 36.82
C ALA A 452 -18.47 49.52 35.80
N PRO A 453 -18.97 50.38 34.88
CA PRO A 453 -20.35 50.56 34.40
C PRO A 453 -20.51 50.31 32.89
N ARG A 454 -21.74 49.96 32.50
CA ARG A 454 -22.27 50.16 31.15
C ARG A 454 -22.69 51.63 31.04
N GLU A 455 -22.31 52.30 29.96
CA GLU A 455 -23.04 53.44 29.41
C GLU A 455 -23.51 53.10 27.98
N ASP A 456 -24.69 53.61 27.67
CA ASP A 456 -25.69 53.11 26.75
C ASP A 456 -25.48 53.46 25.26
N GLY A 457 -26.19 52.71 24.41
CA GLY A 457 -26.76 53.18 23.14
C GLY A 457 -26.27 52.43 21.90
N ASP A 458 -27.09 51.87 21.01
CA ASP A 458 -28.54 51.67 20.98
C ASP A 458 -28.86 50.73 19.80
N SER A 459 -30.09 50.20 19.79
CA SER A 459 -30.87 49.64 18.67
C SER A 459 -31.02 48.11 18.46
N ALA A 460 -32.29 47.72 18.64
CA ALA A 460 -33.09 46.73 17.90
C ALA A 460 -33.29 45.32 18.50
N VAL A 461 -34.14 45.24 19.52
CA VAL A 461 -35.04 44.09 19.73
C VAL A 461 -36.46 44.61 19.92
N GLU A 462 -37.32 44.33 18.95
CA GLU A 462 -38.76 44.57 19.02
C GLU A 462 -39.47 43.35 18.43
N ALA A 463 -40.23 42.64 19.27
CA ALA A 463 -41.55 42.07 18.96
C ALA A 463 -41.98 41.11 20.08
N LEU A 464 -43.00 41.55 20.81
CA LEU A 464 -43.71 40.88 21.88
C LEU A 464 -44.71 39.83 21.36
N GLN A 465 -44.83 38.75 22.13
CA GLN A 465 -46.06 38.12 22.64
C GLN A 465 -47.24 37.79 21.69
N SER A 466 -47.56 36.49 21.66
CA SER A 466 -48.93 35.93 21.80
C SER A 466 -48.78 34.48 22.29
N VAL A 467 -48.86 34.18 23.59
CA VAL A 467 -50.06 33.80 24.37
C VAL A 467 -51.02 32.86 23.62
N ALA A 468 -51.07 31.58 24.04
CA ALA A 468 -52.29 30.88 24.45
C ALA A 468 -52.00 29.40 24.77
N ALA A 469 -52.28 29.01 26.01
CA ALA A 469 -52.45 27.64 26.44
C ALA A 469 -53.88 27.16 26.13
N LYS A 470 -54.04 25.90 25.70
CA LYS A 470 -54.99 24.92 26.29
C LYS A 470 -55.04 23.59 25.52
N SER A 471 -55.08 22.51 26.32
CA SER A 471 -55.77 21.21 26.12
C SER A 471 -55.25 20.27 25.03
N SER A 472 -55.14 18.96 25.21
CA SER A 472 -55.86 18.04 26.11
C SER A 472 -55.08 16.72 26.23
N ALA A 473 -55.19 16.10 27.40
CA ALA A 473 -55.01 14.66 27.57
C ALA A 473 -56.37 13.99 27.36
N ASP A 474 -56.42 12.77 26.81
CA ASP A 474 -57.31 11.74 27.35
C ASP A 474 -56.98 10.29 26.90
N ALA A 475 -57.39 9.36 27.77
CA ALA A 475 -57.71 7.93 27.56
C ALA A 475 -56.61 6.83 27.63
N MET A 476 -56.60 6.11 28.76
CA MET A 476 -56.36 4.64 28.90
C MET A 476 -57.57 3.84 28.33
N PRO A 477 -57.54 2.49 28.07
CA PRO A 477 -56.98 1.45 28.97
C PRO A 477 -56.48 0.10 28.38
N ALA A 478 -55.95 -0.72 29.32
CA ALA A 478 -55.94 -2.19 29.39
C ALA A 478 -54.96 -3.04 28.54
N GLY A 479 -54.24 -3.95 29.21
CA GLY A 479 -53.56 -5.11 28.60
C GLY A 479 -52.31 -5.56 29.36
N GLU A 480 -52.48 -6.53 30.25
CA GLU A 480 -51.42 -7.25 30.99
C GLU A 480 -50.73 -8.35 30.11
N PRO A 481 -49.80 -9.17 30.62
CA PRO A 481 -48.35 -9.13 30.37
C PRO A 481 -47.84 -10.22 29.40
N THR A 482 -46.57 -10.17 28.96
CA THR A 482 -45.69 -11.36 28.83
C THR A 482 -44.26 -11.05 28.34
N ARG A 483 -43.32 -11.75 29.01
CA ARG A 483 -42.07 -12.35 28.50
C ARG A 483 -40.83 -11.49 28.23
N GLU A 484 -39.92 -11.58 29.20
CA GLU A 484 -38.55 -12.12 29.07
C GLU A 484 -37.85 -12.01 27.69
N ALA A 485 -36.73 -11.28 27.64
CA ALA A 485 -35.42 -11.87 27.32
C ALA A 485 -34.32 -10.78 27.18
N GLY A 486 -33.18 -11.02 27.85
CA GLY A 486 -31.86 -10.77 27.26
C GLY A 486 -31.21 -9.39 27.46
N ALA A 487 -30.85 -9.04 28.70
CA ALA A 487 -29.79 -8.05 28.93
C ALA A 487 -28.42 -8.76 28.98
N GLU A 488 -27.53 -8.41 28.06
CA GLU A 488 -26.14 -8.86 28.02
C GLU A 488 -25.34 -8.39 29.26
N PRO A 489 -24.57 -9.26 29.95
CA PRO A 489 -23.65 -8.81 30.99
C PRO A 489 -22.29 -8.40 30.39
N ARG A 490 -21.91 -7.16 30.68
CA ARG A 490 -20.59 -6.57 30.43
C ARG A 490 -19.49 -7.38 31.13
N ARG A 491 -18.39 -7.57 30.42
CA ARG A 491 -17.19 -8.34 30.78
C ARG A 491 -16.64 -7.94 32.16
N SER A 492 -16.49 -8.92 33.06
CA SER A 492 -15.88 -8.77 34.37
C SER A 492 -14.34 -8.69 34.29
N SER A 493 -13.76 -7.86 35.17
CA SER A 493 -12.35 -7.48 35.21
C SER A 493 -11.43 -8.58 35.74
N LEU A 494 -10.17 -8.56 35.25
CA LEU A 494 -9.05 -9.47 35.53
C LEU A 494 -8.72 -9.73 37.02
N LEU A 495 -9.27 -8.94 37.95
CA LEU A 495 -9.05 -9.09 39.39
C LEU A 495 -9.74 -10.32 40.01
N ASP A 496 -10.86 -10.79 39.44
CA ASP A 496 -11.57 -11.98 39.95
C ASP A 496 -10.92 -13.31 39.52
N ARG A 497 -10.02 -13.29 38.53
CA ARG A 497 -9.32 -14.52 38.07
C ARG A 497 -8.08 -14.85 38.90
N ILE A 498 -7.54 -13.87 39.63
CA ILE A 498 -6.29 -14.05 40.39
C ILE A 498 -6.57 -14.56 41.82
N SER A 499 -7.78 -14.33 42.35
CA SER A 499 -8.14 -14.74 43.72
C SER A 499 -8.47 -16.24 43.88
N HIS A 500 -8.76 -16.97 42.79
CA HIS A 500 -9.15 -18.39 42.85
C HIS A 500 -8.02 -19.40 42.58
N ALA A 501 -6.81 -18.97 42.25
CA ALA A 501 -5.72 -19.88 41.85
C ALA A 501 -4.79 -20.32 43.00
N ALA A 502 -5.13 -20.05 44.26
CA ALA A 502 -4.26 -20.38 45.39
C ALA A 502 -4.98 -21.20 46.47
N LYS A 503 -5.01 -22.52 46.30
CA LYS A 503 -5.10 -23.44 47.44
C LYS A 503 -4.29 -24.71 47.17
N PRO A 504 -3.22 -24.98 47.93
CA PRO A 504 -2.36 -26.14 47.71
C PRO A 504 -2.56 -27.23 48.78
N LEU A 505 -2.02 -28.41 48.45
CA LEU A 505 -1.54 -29.50 49.31
C LEU A 505 -2.51 -30.63 49.74
N SER A 506 -2.13 -31.83 49.28
CA SER A 506 -1.61 -32.91 50.14
C SER A 506 -2.55 -34.01 50.67
N SER A 507 -2.04 -35.24 50.51
CA SER A 507 -2.24 -36.46 51.31
C SER A 507 -3.57 -37.17 51.09
N LYS A 508 -3.68 -38.50 51.13
CA LYS A 508 -2.77 -39.67 51.21
C LYS A 508 -3.70 -40.87 50.92
N SER A 509 -3.08 -42.04 50.80
CA SER A 509 -3.64 -43.41 50.80
C SER A 509 -4.46 -43.84 49.60
#